data_AF-A0A661WKA4-F1
#
_entry.id   AF-A0A661WKA4-F1
#
_cell.length_a   1.000
_cell.length_b   1.000
_cell.length_c   1.000
_cell.angle_alpha   90.00
_cell.angle_beta   90.00
_cell.angle_gamma   90.00
#
_symmetry.space_group_name_H-M   'P 1'
#
loop_
_entity.id
_entity.type
_entity.pdbx_description
1 polymer ?
#
loop_
_entity_poly.entity_id
_entity_poly.type
_entity_poly.pdbx_seq_one_letter_code
_entity_poly.pdbx_strand_id
1 'polypeptide(L)'
;MARKKGSKDYPLEIKLEAIRMFEEEGLPYREITGKLEIRDPGRVKAWMRIYRKEGARGLKKPRTGRPKKDRGSLEERIRRLEMENTILKALAIELGEELPEGLDIEPYTDIEGNSE
;
A
#
# COMPACT_ATOMS: atom_id res chain seq x y z
N MET A 1 -10.59 7.41 -2.13
CA MET A 1 -11.44 6.25 -2.48
C MET A 1 -12.52 6.13 -1.41
N ALA A 2 -13.78 6.40 -1.75
CA ALA A 2 -14.91 6.23 -0.84
C ALA A 2 -15.13 4.75 -0.53
N ARG A 3 -15.60 4.42 0.69
CA ARG A 3 -15.92 3.03 1.07
C ARG A 3 -16.96 2.45 0.10
N LYS A 4 -16.78 1.19 -0.31
CA LYS A 4 -17.77 0.48 -1.13
C LYS A 4 -19.09 0.39 -0.37
N LYS A 5 -20.18 0.89 -0.96
CA LYS A 5 -21.53 0.85 -0.38
C LYS A 5 -21.86 -0.60 0.02
N GLY A 6 -22.13 -0.83 1.32
CA GLY A 6 -22.38 -2.15 1.89
C GLY A 6 -21.23 -2.79 2.68
N SER A 7 -20.12 -2.09 2.92
CA SER A 7 -19.10 -2.54 3.88
C SER A 7 -19.61 -2.40 5.33
N LYS A 8 -19.96 -3.52 5.97
CA LYS A 8 -20.25 -3.58 7.41
C LYS A 8 -18.93 -3.75 8.16
N ASP A 9 -18.62 -2.82 9.05
CA ASP A 9 -17.56 -2.94 10.04
C ASP A 9 -18.14 -3.60 11.29
N TYR A 10 -17.41 -4.56 11.82
CA TYR A 10 -17.78 -5.24 13.06
C TYR A 10 -16.88 -4.72 14.18
N PRO A 11 -17.46 -4.42 15.35
CA PRO A 11 -16.69 -3.98 16.51
C PRO A 11 -15.81 -5.15 17.01
N LEU A 12 -14.80 -4.84 17.83
CA LEU A 12 -13.79 -5.82 18.23
C LEU A 12 -14.41 -6.99 19.01
N GLU A 13 -15.42 -6.69 19.81
CA GLU A 13 -16.15 -7.59 20.68
C GLU A 13 -16.77 -8.73 19.86
N ILE A 14 -17.45 -8.40 18.76
CA ILE A 14 -18.02 -9.39 17.83
C ILE A 14 -16.94 -10.24 17.16
N LYS A 15 -15.77 -9.66 16.85
CA LYS A 15 -14.66 -10.41 16.27
C LYS A 15 -14.11 -11.43 17.26
N LEU A 16 -13.95 -11.03 18.52
CA LEU A 16 -13.43 -11.88 19.59
C LEU A 16 -14.43 -12.97 19.97
N GLU A 17 -15.72 -12.64 20.02
CA GLU A 17 -16.77 -13.61 20.26
C GLU A 17 -16.82 -14.68 19.15
N ALA A 18 -16.68 -14.28 17.89
CA ALA A 18 -16.60 -15.23 16.77
C ALA A 18 -15.41 -16.20 16.90
N ILE A 19 -14.29 -15.74 17.45
CA ILE A 19 -13.10 -16.57 17.70
C ILE A 19 -13.34 -17.49 18.90
N ARG A 20 -13.94 -16.97 19.98
CA ARG A 20 -14.31 -17.76 21.16
C ARG A 20 -15.23 -18.93 20.79
N MET A 21 -16.29 -18.66 20.03
CA MET A 21 -17.22 -19.69 19.55
C MET A 21 -16.54 -20.76 18.69
N PHE A 22 -15.49 -20.39 17.95
CA PHE A 22 -14.73 -21.37 17.17
C PHE A 22 -13.77 -22.20 18.03
N GLU A 23 -13.02 -21.56 18.94
CA GLU A 23 -12.00 -22.24 19.75
C GLU A 23 -12.58 -23.04 20.93
N GLU A 24 -13.62 -22.53 21.58
CA GLU A 24 -14.24 -23.17 22.75
C GLU A 24 -15.38 -24.12 22.35
N GLU A 25 -16.29 -23.68 21.47
CA GLU A 25 -17.49 -24.47 21.09
C GLU A 25 -17.26 -25.32 19.83
N GLY A 26 -16.15 -25.11 19.09
CA GLY A 26 -15.84 -25.88 17.88
C GLY A 26 -16.79 -25.62 16.71
N LEU A 27 -17.55 -24.52 16.73
CA LEU A 27 -18.62 -24.29 15.76
C LEU A 27 -18.09 -24.01 14.35
N PRO A 28 -18.79 -24.49 13.31
CA PRO A 28 -18.43 -24.14 11.95
C PRO A 28 -18.71 -22.66 11.65
N TYR A 29 -17.91 -22.06 10.77
CA TYR A 29 -18.00 -20.63 10.43
C TYR A 29 -19.39 -20.17 10.00
N ARG A 30 -20.19 -21.06 9.39
CA ARG A 30 -21.56 -20.76 8.95
C ARG A 30 -22.52 -20.56 10.13
N GLU A 31 -22.39 -21.35 11.18
CA GLU A 31 -23.22 -21.22 12.37
C GLU A 31 -22.83 -19.97 13.16
N ILE A 32 -21.53 -19.69 13.28
CA ILE A 32 -21.01 -18.46 13.90
C ILE A 32 -21.57 -17.22 13.18
N THR A 33 -21.63 -17.25 11.84
CA THR A 33 -22.19 -16.12 11.09
C THR A 33 -23.68 -15.91 11.31
N GLY A 34 -24.44 -16.99 11.52
CA GLY A 34 -25.85 -16.90 11.88
C GLY A 34 -26.05 -16.30 13.27
N LYS A 35 -25.28 -16.78 14.27
CA LYS A 35 -25.36 -16.29 15.66
C LYS A 35 -24.99 -14.81 15.81
N LEU A 36 -23.97 -14.35 15.07
CA LEU A 36 -23.42 -13.00 15.19
C LEU A 36 -23.87 -12.03 14.08
N GLU A 37 -24.86 -12.44 13.27
CA GLU A 37 -25.37 -11.67 12.13
C GLU A 37 -24.26 -11.14 11.20
N ILE A 38 -23.25 -12.00 10.97
CA ILE A 38 -22.12 -11.70 10.11
C ILE A 38 -22.47 -12.09 8.68
N ARG A 39 -22.37 -11.13 7.78
CA ARG A 39 -22.76 -11.32 6.36
C ARG A 39 -22.06 -12.47 5.64
N ASP A 40 -20.83 -12.80 5.99
CA ASP A 40 -20.00 -13.73 5.22
C ASP A 40 -19.05 -14.55 6.12
N PRO A 41 -19.08 -15.90 6.05
CA PRO A 41 -18.11 -16.79 6.71
C PRO A 41 -16.65 -16.50 6.38
N GLY A 42 -16.37 -15.96 5.18
CA GLY A 42 -15.03 -15.54 4.78
C GLY A 42 -14.42 -14.49 5.72
N ARG A 43 -15.25 -13.64 6.37
CA ARG A 43 -14.79 -12.67 7.38
C ARG A 43 -14.28 -13.36 8.64
N VAL A 44 -15.03 -14.33 9.15
CA VAL A 44 -14.64 -15.09 10.35
C VAL A 44 -13.34 -15.83 10.10
N LYS A 45 -13.20 -16.48 8.93
CA LYS A 45 -11.95 -17.14 8.52
C LYS A 45 -10.76 -16.16 8.48
N ALA A 46 -10.96 -14.95 7.98
CA ALA A 46 -9.92 -13.92 7.95
C ALA A 46 -9.52 -13.46 9.36
N TRP A 47 -10.49 -13.28 10.27
CA TRP A 47 -10.22 -12.93 11.67
C TRP A 47 -9.47 -14.04 12.40
N MET A 48 -9.87 -15.31 12.22
CA MET A 48 -9.14 -16.45 12.78
C MET A 48 -7.69 -16.48 12.33
N ARG A 49 -7.42 -16.24 11.04
CA ARG A 49 -6.05 -16.17 10.51
C ARG A 49 -5.24 -15.04 11.16
N ILE A 50 -5.84 -13.86 11.32
CA ILE A 50 -5.18 -12.71 11.96
C ILE A 50 -4.92 -13.01 13.44
N TYR A 51 -5.91 -13.58 14.14
CA TYR A 51 -5.80 -13.92 15.56
C TYR A 51 -4.71 -14.97 15.81
N ARG A 52 -4.62 -16.02 14.97
CA ARG A 52 -3.54 -17.02 15.08
C ARG A 52 -2.15 -16.43 14.85
N LYS A 53 -2.03 -15.42 13.99
CA LYS A 53 -0.73 -14.80 13.66
C LYS A 53 -0.32 -13.72 14.67
N GLU A 54 -1.26 -12.88 15.06
CA GLU A 54 -0.98 -11.64 15.78
C GLU A 54 -1.72 -11.54 17.13
N GLY A 55 -2.64 -12.44 17.44
CA GLY A 55 -3.54 -12.36 18.60
C GLY A 55 -4.56 -11.24 18.48
N ALA A 56 -5.17 -10.86 19.61
CA ALA A 56 -6.20 -9.81 19.67
C ALA A 56 -5.71 -8.45 19.13
N ARG A 57 -4.42 -8.12 19.29
CA ARG A 57 -3.82 -6.88 18.74
C ARG A 57 -3.95 -6.78 17.21
N GLY A 58 -3.92 -7.91 16.50
CA GLY A 58 -4.08 -7.93 15.05
C GLY A 58 -5.48 -7.52 14.59
N LEU A 59 -6.51 -7.80 15.40
CA LEU A 59 -7.91 -7.48 15.09
C LEU A 59 -8.28 -6.02 15.34
N LYS A 60 -7.50 -5.35 16.21
CA LYS A 60 -7.58 -3.91 16.49
C LYS A 60 -7.00 -3.07 15.35
N LYS A 61 -6.04 -3.60 14.60
CA LYS A 61 -5.41 -2.85 13.51
C LYS A 61 -6.45 -2.47 12.47
N PRO A 62 -6.53 -1.18 12.07
CA PRO A 62 -7.35 -0.81 10.94
C PRO A 62 -6.87 -1.55 9.69
N ARG A 63 -7.78 -1.86 8.77
CA ARG A 63 -7.40 -2.47 7.49
C ARG A 63 -6.57 -1.47 6.70
N THR A 64 -5.25 -1.57 6.82
CA THR A 64 -4.35 -0.80 5.98
C THR A 64 -4.46 -1.34 4.56
N GLY A 65 -4.91 -0.49 3.64
CA GLY A 65 -4.92 -0.80 2.21
C GLY A 65 -3.49 -0.95 1.68
N ARG A 66 -3.36 -1.28 0.39
CA ARG A 66 -2.07 -1.17 -0.29
C ARG A 66 -1.53 0.25 -0.07
N PRO A 67 -0.27 0.43 0.38
CA PRO A 67 0.32 1.75 0.51
C PRO A 67 0.21 2.46 -0.85
N LYS A 68 -0.13 3.76 -0.83
CA LYS A 68 -0.19 4.54 -2.07
C LYS A 68 1.21 4.56 -2.68
N LYS A 69 1.29 4.45 -4.01
CA LYS A 69 2.55 4.70 -4.73
C LYS A 69 2.88 6.17 -4.48
N ASP A 70 3.97 6.43 -3.78
CA ASP A 70 4.43 7.79 -3.53
C ASP A 70 4.95 8.38 -4.84
N ARG A 71 4.22 9.34 -5.40
CA ARG A 71 4.60 10.00 -6.66
C ARG A 71 5.77 10.96 -6.46
N GLY A 72 5.83 11.63 -5.31
CA GLY A 72 6.92 12.55 -4.98
C GLY A 72 8.27 11.84 -4.92
N SER A 73 8.32 10.65 -4.32
CA SER A 73 9.54 9.82 -4.29
C SER A 73 10.03 9.41 -5.70
N LEU A 74 9.13 9.28 -6.68
CA LEU A 74 9.51 8.98 -8.06
C LEU A 74 10.02 10.23 -8.78
N GLU A 75 9.35 11.36 -8.59
CA GLU A 75 9.74 12.65 -9.16
C GLU A 75 11.12 13.09 -8.65
N GLU A 76 11.38 12.95 -7.33
CA GLU A 76 12.70 13.18 -6.73
C GLU A 76 13.77 12.24 -7.30
N ARG A 77 13.41 10.97 -7.55
CA ARG A 77 14.33 9.99 -8.13
C ARG A 77 14.65 10.32 -9.58
N ILE A 78 13.66 10.74 -10.36
CA ILE A 78 13.81 11.18 -11.75
C ILE A 78 14.74 12.39 -11.79
N ARG A 79 14.46 13.42 -10.97
CA ARG A 79 15.27 14.64 -10.88
C ARG A 79 16.73 14.33 -10.55
N ARG A 80 16.97 13.45 -9.57
CA ARG A 80 18.33 13.03 -9.21
C ARG A 80 19.04 12.35 -10.38
N LEU A 81 18.35 11.44 -11.08
CA LEU A 81 18.91 10.72 -12.21
C LEU A 81 19.17 11.64 -13.40
N GLU A 82 18.32 12.64 -13.62
CA GLU A 82 18.52 13.65 -14.64
C GLU A 82 19.75 14.50 -14.33
N MET A 83 19.91 14.97 -13.08
CA MET A 83 21.11 15.68 -12.64
C MET A 83 22.39 14.83 -12.73
N GLU A 84 22.33 13.54 -12.39
CA GLU A 84 23.47 12.63 -12.53
C GLU A 84 23.84 12.46 -14.01
N ASN A 85 22.83 12.27 -14.87
CA ASN A 85 23.04 12.18 -16.31
C ASN A 85 23.58 13.46 -16.93
N THR A 86 23.17 14.66 -16.47
CA THR A 86 23.73 15.91 -17.02
C THR A 86 25.22 16.05 -16.70
N ILE A 87 25.63 15.72 -15.47
CA ILE A 87 27.04 15.72 -15.07
C ILE A 87 27.84 14.70 -15.87
N LEU A 88 27.33 13.47 -16.00
CA LEU A 88 28.00 12.41 -16.77
C LEU A 88 28.15 12.78 -18.25
N LYS A 89 27.11 13.35 -18.86
CA LYS A 89 27.16 13.83 -20.26
C LYS A 89 28.19 14.95 -20.43
N ALA A 90 28.22 15.92 -19.51
CA ALA A 90 29.20 17.01 -19.55
C ALA A 90 30.64 16.50 -19.46
N LEU A 91 30.89 15.53 -18.58
CA LEU A 91 32.21 14.90 -18.41
C LEU A 91 32.63 14.11 -19.67
N ALA A 92 31.71 13.35 -20.29
CA ALA A 92 32.00 12.60 -21.50
C ALA A 92 32.40 13.52 -22.66
N ILE A 93 31.74 14.68 -22.80
CA ILE A 93 32.10 15.72 -23.78
C ILE A 93 33.50 16.27 -23.50
N GLU A 94 33.82 16.57 -22.24
CA GLU A 94 35.13 17.09 -21.84
C GLU A 94 36.27 16.09 -22.15
N LEU A 95 36.00 14.79 -21.99
CA LEU A 95 36.94 13.71 -22.30
C LEU A 95 37.02 13.36 -23.79
N GLY A 96 36.19 13.98 -24.64
CA GLY A 96 36.15 13.72 -26.08
C GLY A 96 35.54 12.36 -26.45
N GLU A 97 34.70 11.80 -25.58
CA GLU A 97 33.96 10.57 -25.89
C GLU A 97 32.79 10.87 -26.84
N GLU A 98 32.61 10.01 -27.86
CA GLU A 98 31.49 10.13 -28.80
C GLU A 98 30.18 9.73 -28.11
N LEU A 99 29.27 10.71 -27.97
CA LEU A 99 27.91 10.45 -27.50
C LEU A 99 27.05 9.86 -28.63
N PRO A 100 26.09 8.97 -28.31
CA PRO A 100 25.20 8.40 -29.31
C PRO A 100 24.37 9.47 -30.02
N GLU A 101 24.17 9.32 -31.33
CA GLU A 101 23.35 10.21 -32.13
C GLU A 101 21.89 10.25 -31.62
N GLY A 102 21.34 11.46 -31.46
CA GLY A 102 19.99 11.68 -30.93
C GLY A 102 19.90 11.79 -29.42
N LEU A 103 21.03 11.80 -28.69
CA LEU A 103 21.04 12.07 -27.26
C LEU A 103 20.78 13.56 -27.00
N ASP A 104 19.75 13.85 -26.20
CA ASP A 104 19.48 15.21 -25.74
C ASP A 104 20.61 15.67 -24.80
N ILE A 105 21.29 16.76 -25.17
CA ILE A 105 22.43 17.35 -24.46
C ILE A 105 22.03 18.59 -23.66
N GLU A 106 20.76 19.01 -23.71
CA GLU A 106 20.33 20.16 -22.93
C GLU A 106 20.41 19.85 -21.43
N PRO A 107 21.06 20.72 -20.63
CA PRO A 107 21.10 20.55 -19.19
C PRO A 107 19.69 20.75 -18.63
N TYR A 108 19.24 19.80 -17.81
CA TYR A 108 17.99 19.93 -17.07
C TYR A 108 18.01 21.20 -16.21
N THR A 109 17.08 22.12 -16.46
CA THR A 109 16.88 23.35 -15.66
C THR A 109 15.43 23.40 -15.18
N ASP A 110 15.22 23.55 -13.87
CA ASP A 110 13.90 23.52 -13.20
C ASP A 110 13.00 24.75 -13.51
N ILE A 111 13.23 25.47 -14.61
CA ILE A 111 12.58 26.78 -14.86
C ILE A 111 11.22 26.60 -15.56
N GLU A 112 10.27 25.95 -14.89
CA GLU A 112 8.85 26.18 -15.14
C GLU A 112 8.08 26.31 -13.83
N GLY A 113 7.71 27.56 -13.50
CA GLY A 113 6.36 27.86 -12.98
C GLY A 113 6.15 27.90 -11.46
N ASN A 114 6.85 28.77 -10.74
CA ASN A 114 6.21 29.49 -9.63
C ASN A 114 6.02 30.95 -10.06
N SER A 115 5.00 31.19 -10.89
CA SER A 115 4.43 32.51 -11.12
C SER A 115 3.27 32.68 -10.16
N GLU A 116 3.31 33.78 -9.39
CA GLU A 116 2.25 34.26 -8.48
C GLU A 116 0.84 34.29 -9.10
#